data_AF-F3FWC2-F1
#
_entry.id   AF-F3FWC2-F1
#
_cell.length_a   1.000
_cell.length_b   1.000
_cell.length_c   1.000
_cell.angle_alpha   90.00
_cell.angle_beta   90.00
_cell.angle_gamma   90.00
#
_symmetry.space_group_name_H-M   'P 1'
#
loop_
_entity.id
_entity.type
_entity.pdbx_description
1 polymer ?
#
loop_
_entity_poly.entity_id
_entity_poly.type
_entity_poly.pdbx_seq_one_letter_code
_entity_poly.pdbx_strand_id
1 'polypeptide(L)'
;MERLAYTLDDSAPVALLSQRSVQGTLPVSEVPVICLDDDLQDESVCNPQVPVTPGNLAYVIYTSGSTGKPKGVMIEHRNVARLFSATEEWFGFNQ
;
A
#
# COMPACT_ATOMS: atom_id res chain seq x y z
N MET A 1 -4.09 8.03 16.40
CA MET A 1 -3.20 6.91 16.75
C MET A 1 -3.96 5.58 16.74
N GLU A 2 -5.09 5.46 17.44
CA GLU A 2 -5.92 4.24 17.49
C GLU A 2 -6.27 3.65 16.10
N ARG A 3 -6.68 4.50 15.14
CA ARG A 3 -6.99 4.06 13.77
C ARG A 3 -5.78 3.46 13.03
N LEU A 4 -4.58 4.03 13.21
CA LEU A 4 -3.37 3.55 12.55
C LEU A 4 -2.90 2.22 13.16
N ALA A 5 -2.97 2.11 14.49
CA ALA A 5 -2.68 0.85 15.19
C ALA A 5 -3.64 -0.26 14.75
N TYR A 6 -4.94 0.03 14.66
CA TYR A 6 -5.93 -0.91 14.16
C TYR A 6 -5.63 -1.36 12.72
N THR A 7 -5.36 -0.43 11.80
CA THR A 7 -5.01 -0.78 10.42
C THR A 7 -3.75 -1.64 10.34
N LEU A 8 -2.74 -1.35 11.16
CA LEU A 8 -1.50 -2.11 11.17
C LEU A 8 -1.71 -3.55 11.69
N ASP A 9 -2.51 -3.71 12.74
CA ASP A 9 -2.87 -5.01 13.32
C ASP A 9 -3.74 -5.85 12.36
N ASP A 10 -4.79 -5.25 11.79
CA ASP A 10 -5.75 -5.92 10.90
C ASP A 10 -5.12 -6.33 9.56
N SER A 11 -4.22 -5.51 9.01
CA SER A 11 -3.58 -5.79 7.72
C SER A 11 -2.33 -6.67 7.81
N ALA A 12 -1.71 -6.77 8.99
CA ALA A 12 -0.49 -7.55 9.25
C ALA A 12 0.57 -7.42 8.13
N PRO A 13 1.04 -6.20 7.79
CA PRO A 13 1.96 -6.01 6.68
C PRO A 13 3.35 -6.57 7.03
N VAL A 14 4.08 -7.00 6.00
CA VAL A 14 5.45 -7.52 6.16
C VAL A 14 6.48 -6.43 6.48
N ALA A 15 6.18 -5.18 6.13
CA ALA A 15 7.02 -4.02 6.39
C ALA A 15 6.18 -2.73 6.33
N LEU A 16 6.68 -1.67 6.97
CA LEU A 16 6.11 -0.32 6.92
C LEU A 16 7.12 0.63 6.26
N LEU A 17 6.70 1.36 5.24
CA LEU A 17 7.49 2.44 4.67
C LEU A 17 7.16 3.75 5.41
N SER A 18 8.19 4.51 5.80
CA SER A 18 8.03 5.76 6.55
C SER A 18 9.15 6.77 6.28
N GLN A 19 9.06 7.96 6.87
CA GLN A 19 10.09 9.00 6.88
C GLN A 19 10.48 9.33 8.33
N ARG A 20 11.74 9.68 8.59
CA ARG A 20 12.26 9.96 9.94
C ARG A 20 11.45 11.05 10.65
N SER A 21 10.96 12.03 9.91
CA SER A 21 10.16 13.15 10.42
C SER A 21 8.84 12.72 11.07
N VAL A 22 8.26 11.59 10.68
CA VAL A 22 6.95 11.10 11.17
C VAL A 22 7.04 9.81 11.97
N GLN A 23 8.22 9.18 12.05
CA GLN A 23 8.40 7.91 12.79
C GLN A 23 7.99 8.01 14.26
N GLY A 24 8.19 9.16 14.91
CA GLY A 24 7.75 9.39 16.30
C GLY A 24 6.23 9.38 16.49
N THR A 25 5.44 9.37 15.41
CA THR A 25 3.97 9.33 15.44
C THR A 25 3.41 7.93 15.15
N LEU A 26 4.27 6.99 14.75
CA LEU A 26 3.87 5.63 14.42
C LEU A 26 3.50 4.86 15.70
N PRO A 27 2.49 3.97 15.63
CA PRO A 27 2.21 3.07 16.74
C PRO A 27 3.41 2.13 16.96
N VAL A 28 3.65 1.77 18.22
CA VAL A 28 4.63 0.73 18.56
C VAL A 28 4.18 -0.59 17.93
N SER A 29 5.07 -1.21 17.16
CA SER A 29 4.81 -2.46 16.43
C SER A 29 6.13 -3.19 16.19
N GLU A 30 6.05 -4.51 16.00
CA GLU A 30 7.19 -5.36 15.62
C GLU A 30 7.42 -5.39 14.10
N VAL A 31 6.54 -4.74 13.32
CA VAL A 31 6.67 -4.66 11.86
C VAL A 31 7.95 -3.91 11.48
N PRO A 32 8.83 -4.48 10.63
CA PRO A 32 10.04 -3.81 10.16
C PRO A 32 9.72 -2.48 9.47
N VAL A 33 10.45 -1.42 9.83
CA VAL A 33 10.29 -0.09 9.22
C VAL A 33 11.40 0.15 8.21
N ILE A 34 11.03 0.44 6.96
CA ILE A 34 11.93 0.90 5.90
C ILE A 34 11.82 2.42 5.83
N CYS A 35 12.95 3.12 6.00
CA CYS A 35 12.99 4.56 5.99
C CYS A 35 13.28 5.09 4.57
N LEU A 36 12.35 5.85 4.01
CA LEU A 36 12.46 6.46 2.67
C LEU A 36 13.57 7.51 2.57
N ASP A 37 14.05 8.00 3.70
CA ASP A 37 15.13 8.99 3.76
C ASP A 37 16.54 8.33 3.83
N ASP A 38 16.63 7.00 3.78
CA ASP A 38 17.89 6.27 3.68
C ASP A 38 18.47 6.39 2.25
N ASP A 39 19.79 6.29 2.13
CA ASP A 39 20.45 6.30 0.83
C ASP A 39 20.28 4.94 0.15
N LEU A 40 19.74 4.95 -1.07
CA LEU A 40 19.44 3.75 -1.86
C LEU A 40 20.37 3.63 -3.09
N GLN A 41 21.46 4.40 -3.15
CA GLN A 41 22.37 4.41 -4.30
C GLN A 41 23.00 3.04 -4.62
N ASP A 42 23.17 2.19 -3.62
CA ASP A 42 23.74 0.84 -3.78
C ASP A 42 22.69 -0.22 -4.15
N GLU A 43 21.40 0.14 -4.19
CA GLU A 43 20.32 -0.77 -4.55
C GLU A 43 20.24 -0.99 -6.07
N SER A 44 19.70 -2.14 -6.47
CA SER A 44 19.55 -2.48 -7.88
C SER A 44 18.56 -1.56 -8.58
N VAL A 45 18.97 -1.00 -9.73
CA VAL A 45 18.09 -0.25 -10.64
C VAL A 45 17.34 -1.14 -11.64
N CYS A 46 17.62 -2.44 -11.65
CA CYS A 46 16.95 -3.38 -12.54
C CYS A 46 15.53 -3.67 -12.06
N ASN A 47 14.61 -3.88 -13.01
CA ASN A 47 13.26 -4.29 -12.66
C ASN A 47 13.27 -5.58 -11.83
N PRO A 48 12.60 -5.62 -10.67
CA PRO A 48 12.57 -6.81 -9.83
C PRO A 48 11.89 -7.96 -10.57
N GLN A 49 12.53 -9.12 -10.56
CA GLN A 49 11.99 -10.33 -11.15
C GLN A 49 11.16 -11.08 -10.10
N VAL A 50 9.94 -10.59 -9.86
CA VAL A 50 9.00 -11.17 -8.89
C VAL A 50 7.80 -11.80 -9.60
N PRO A 51 7.37 -13.01 -9.22
CA PRO A 51 6.19 -13.62 -9.81
C PRO A 51 4.95 -12.88 -9.31
N VAL A 52 4.30 -12.13 -10.20
CA VAL A 52 3.04 -11.42 -9.94
C VAL A 52 1.97 -11.95 -10.88
N THR A 53 0.79 -12.23 -10.34
CA THR A 53 -0.39 -12.66 -11.06
C THR A 53 -1.46 -11.58 -11.02
N PRO A 54 -2.38 -11.50 -12.00
CA PRO A 54 -3.46 -10.53 -11.98
C PRO A 54 -4.40 -10.63 -10.77
N GLY A 55 -4.41 -11.77 -10.07
CA GLY A 55 -5.19 -12.00 -8.86
C GLY A 55 -4.48 -11.62 -7.55
N ASN A 56 -3.22 -11.17 -7.60
CA ASN A 56 -2.59 -10.60 -6.41
C ASN A 56 -3.22 -9.25 -6.06
N LEU A 57 -3.27 -8.94 -4.76
CA LEU A 57 -3.73 -7.64 -4.28
C LEU A 57 -2.76 -6.54 -4.71
N ALA A 58 -3.30 -5.49 -5.32
CA ALA A 58 -2.58 -4.26 -5.64
C ALA A 58 -2.59 -3.28 -4.46
N TYR A 59 -3.73 -3.16 -3.75
CA TYR A 59 -3.83 -2.34 -2.55
C TYR A 59 -5.01 -2.76 -1.66
N VAL A 60 -4.96 -2.30 -0.41
CA VAL A 60 -6.07 -2.35 0.55
C VAL A 60 -6.31 -0.93 1.07
N ILE A 61 -7.53 -0.41 0.92
CA ILE A 61 -7.91 0.90 1.47
C ILE A 61 -9.00 0.71 2.52
N TYR A 62 -8.76 1.25 3.72
CA TYR A 62 -9.70 1.18 4.83
C TYR A 62 -10.75 2.28 4.76
N THR A 63 -12.02 1.88 4.70
CA THR A 63 -13.18 2.79 4.72
C THR A 63 -13.94 2.67 6.04
N SER A 64 -14.73 3.69 6.39
CA SER A 64 -15.60 3.63 7.58
C SER A 64 -16.64 2.53 7.42
N GLY A 65 -16.68 1.59 8.38
CA GLY A 65 -17.73 0.57 8.41
C GLY A 65 -18.99 1.10 9.10
N SER A 66 -20.16 0.69 8.61
CA SER A 66 -21.45 0.94 9.28
C SER A 66 -21.54 0.35 10.68
N THR A 67 -20.71 -0.65 10.98
CA THR A 67 -20.59 -1.33 12.28
C THR A 67 -19.53 -0.68 13.20
N GLY A 68 -19.07 0.53 12.89
CA GLY A 68 -18.10 1.30 13.68
C GLY A 68 -16.64 0.97 13.43
N LYS A 69 -16.30 -0.29 13.10
CA LYS A 69 -14.93 -0.68 12.73
C LYS A 69 -14.64 -0.42 11.25
N PRO A 70 -13.47 0.15 10.89
CA PRO A 70 -13.07 0.29 9.50
C PRO A 70 -12.97 -1.07 8.78
N LYS A 71 -13.23 -1.09 7.47
CA LYS A 71 -13.13 -2.31 6.63
C LYS A 71 -12.07 -2.12 5.55
N GLY A 72 -11.15 -3.08 5.42
CA GLY A 72 -10.16 -3.12 4.35
C GLY A 72 -10.79 -3.54 3.02
N VAL A 73 -10.88 -2.63 2.06
CA VAL A 73 -11.32 -2.93 0.70
C VAL A 73 -10.12 -3.44 -0.10
N MET A 74 -10.11 -4.73 -0.37
CA MET A 74 -9.05 -5.43 -1.10
C MET A 74 -9.28 -5.32 -2.61
N ILE A 75 -8.29 -4.78 -3.33
CA ILE A 75 -8.35 -4.59 -4.78
C ILE A 75 -7.18 -5.32 -5.43
N GLU A 76 -7.47 -6.11 -6.46
CA GLU A 76 -6.47 -6.89 -7.20
C GLU A 76 -5.89 -6.10 -8.39
N HIS A 77 -4.71 -6.50 -8.86
CA HIS A 77 -4.07 -5.90 -10.04
C HIS A 77 -4.99 -5.86 -11.27
N ARG A 78 -5.76 -6.93 -11.55
CA ARG A 78 -6.70 -6.95 -12.67
C ARG A 78 -7.82 -5.91 -12.57
N ASN A 79 -8.23 -5.55 -11.35
CA ASN A 79 -9.27 -4.52 -11.18
C ASN A 79 -8.73 -3.15 -11.57
N VAL A 80 -7.48 -2.86 -11.18
CA VAL A 80 -6.79 -1.61 -11.53
C VAL A 80 -6.55 -1.54 -13.03
N ALA A 81 -5.99 -2.59 -13.64
CA ALA A 81 -5.76 -2.65 -15.08
C ALA A 81 -7.06 -2.45 -15.87
N ARG A 82 -8.15 -3.10 -15.44
CA ARG A 82 -9.47 -2.93 -16.06
C ARG A 82 -9.98 -1.50 -15.95
N LEU A 83 -9.77 -0.81 -14.82
CA LEU A 83 -10.18 0.59 -14.67
C LEU A 83 -9.50 1.47 -15.72
N PHE A 84 -8.18 1.35 -15.87
CA PHE A 84 -7.44 2.12 -16.88
C PHE A 84 -7.93 1.83 -18.29
N SER A 85 -8.01 0.55 -18.68
CA SER A 85 -8.48 0.18 -20.03
C SER A 85 -9.92 0.61 -20.31
N ALA A 86 -10.81 0.53 -19.33
CA ALA A 86 -12.23 0.86 -19.52
C ALA A 86 -12.51 2.37 -19.54
N THR A 87 -11.56 3.19 -19.09
CA THR A 87 -11.75 4.64 -18.94
C THR A 87 -10.72 5.47 -19.71
N GLU A 88 -9.89 4.82 -20.52
CA GLU A 88 -8.85 5.45 -21.34
C GLU A 88 -9.41 6.57 -22.23
N GLU A 89 -10.52 6.32 -22.91
CA GLU A 89 -11.17 7.31 -23.80
C GLU A 89 -11.67 8.56 -23.07
N TRP A 90 -11.95 8.47 -21.76
CA TRP A 90 -12.49 9.57 -20.98
C TRP A 90 -11.43 10.39 -20.27
N PHE A 91 -10.38 9.73 -19.76
CA PHE A 91 -9.41 10.39 -18.89
C PHE A 91 -8.02 10.51 -19.50
N GLY A 92 -7.68 9.71 -20.52
CA GLY A 92 -6.39 9.82 -21.21
C GLY A 92 -5.18 9.76 -20.28
N PHE A 93 -5.15 8.82 -19.31
CA PHE A 93 -4.14 8.78 -18.23
C PHE A 93 -2.66 8.75 -18.68
N ASN A 94 -2.38 8.45 -19.94
CA ASN A 94 -1.03 8.37 -20.51
C ASN A 94 -0.68 9.55 -21.44
N GLN A 95 -1.52 10.60 -21.48
CA GLN A 95 -1.29 11.81 -22.27
C GLN A 95 -0.66 12.93 -21.43
#